data_AF-A0A349VKF0-F1
#
_entry.id   AF-A0A349VKF0-F1
#
_cell.length_a   1.000
_cell.length_b   1.000
_cell.length_c   1.000
_cell.angle_alpha   90.00
_cell.angle_beta   90.00
_cell.angle_gamma   90.00
#
_symmetry.space_group_name_H-M   'P 1'
#
loop_
_entity.id
_entity.type
_entity.pdbx_description
1 polymer ?
#
loop_
_entity_poly.entity_id
_entity_poly.type
_entity_poly.pdbx_seq_one_letter_code
_entity_poly.pdbx_strand_id
1 'polypeptide(L)' 'MLVACDYGPVGNGRQIELAVAGMVAAGHRVCVVLLSSGGGLATRLQAVGATVCVVNERSAVRVLVTFHVAKIIGN' A
#
# COMPACT_ATOMS: atom_id res chain seq x y z
N MET A 1 6.98 -1.19 -9.32
CA MET A 1 6.54 -0.37 -8.18
C MET A 1 5.24 0.32 -8.57
N LEU A 2 4.12 0.03 -7.88
CA LEU A 2 2.81 0.63 -8.17
C LEU A 2 2.47 1.64 -7.07
N VAL A 3 2.43 2.93 -7.44
CA VAL A 3 2.09 4.03 -6.55
C VAL A 3 0.78 4.63 -7.03
N ALA A 4 -0.30 4.42 -6.28
CA ALA A 4 -1.55 5.14 -6.48
C ALA A 4 -1.59 6.31 -5.50
N CYS A 5 -1.54 7.53 -6.02
CA CYS A 5 -1.75 8.77 -5.27
C CYS A 5 -2.89 9.55 -5.93
N ASP A 6 -3.64 10.30 -5.12
CA ASP A 6 -4.64 11.29 -5.54
C ASP A 6 -6.03 10.80 -6.00
N TYR A 7 -6.38 9.51 -5.84
CA TYR A 7 -7.77 9.06 -5.99
C TYR A 7 -8.51 9.10 -4.64
N GLY A 8 -9.69 9.71 -4.61
CA GLY A 8 -10.61 9.57 -3.48
C GLY A 8 -10.93 8.08 -3.30
N PRO A 9 -10.84 7.51 -2.09
CA PRO A 9 -11.13 6.11 -1.89
C PRO A 9 -12.61 5.86 -2.24
N VAL A 10 -12.87 5.23 -3.38
CA VAL A 10 -14.21 4.79 -3.77
C VAL A 10 -14.37 3.33 -3.33
N GLY A 11 -15.30 3.08 -2.42
CA GLY A 11 -15.62 1.74 -1.92
C GLY A 11 -14.79 1.29 -0.72
N ASN A 12 -14.85 -0.01 -0.41
CA ASN A 12 -14.33 -0.60 0.83
C ASN A 12 -12.90 -1.19 0.70
N GLY A 13 -12.19 -0.89 -0.39
CA GLY A 13 -10.83 -1.38 -0.64
C GLY A 13 -10.70 -2.81 -1.18
N ARG A 14 -11.81 -3.49 -1.53
CA ARG A 14 -11.78 -4.89 -1.99
C ARG A 14 -10.91 -5.14 -3.22
N GLN A 15 -10.83 -4.18 -4.14
CA GLN A 15 -9.95 -4.29 -5.31
C GLN A 15 -8.47 -4.36 -4.92
N ILE A 16 -8.08 -3.59 -3.89
CA ILE A 16 -6.72 -3.60 -3.34
C ILE A 16 -6.44 -4.96 -2.69
N GLU A 17 -7.39 -5.50 -1.92
CA GLU A 17 -7.26 -6.84 -1.33
C GLU A 17 -7.02 -7.92 -2.39
N LEU A 18 -7.80 -7.93 -3.47
CA LEU A 18 -7.67 -8.89 -4.55
C LEU A 18 -6.32 -8.77 -5.27
N ALA A 19 -5.88 -7.55 -5.58
CA ALA A 19 -4.59 -7.32 -6.21
C ALA A 19 -3.43 -7.76 -5.32
N VAL A 20 -3.49 -7.43 -4.03
CA VAL A 20 -2.46 -7.82 -3.05
C VAL A 20 -2.42 -9.33 -2.86
N ALA A 21 -3.56 -9.98 -2.72
CA ALA A 21 -3.64 -11.43 -2.61
C ALA A 21 -3.04 -12.13 -3.84
N GLY A 22 -3.34 -11.64 -5.05
CA GLY A 22 -2.76 -12.17 -6.28
C GLY A 22 -1.24 -12.02 -6.34
N MET A 23 -0.72 -10.85 -5.95
CA MET A 23 0.73 -10.61 -5.90
C MET A 23 1.43 -11.50 -4.85
N VAL A 24 0.85 -11.67 -3.67
CA VAL A 24 1.39 -12.57 -2.63
C VAL A 24 1.35 -14.02 -3.11
N ALA A 25 0.25 -14.47 -3.74
CA ALA A 25 0.13 -15.81 -4.29
C ALA A 25 1.14 -16.08 -5.41
N ALA A 26 1.52 -15.06 -6.17
CA ALA A 26 2.59 -15.12 -7.17
C ALA A 26 4.02 -15.09 -6.56
N GLY A 27 4.15 -15.08 -5.23
CA GLY A 27 5.42 -15.09 -4.51
C GLY A 27 6.08 -13.73 -4.35
N HIS A 28 5.38 -12.63 -4.66
CA HIS A 28 5.91 -11.29 -4.46
C HIS A 28 5.77 -10.83 -3.01
N ARG A 29 6.81 -10.17 -2.50
CA ARG A 29 6.74 -9.45 -1.23
C ARG A 29 5.98 -8.13 -1.44
N VAL A 30 4.82 -8.00 -0.81
CA VAL A 30 3.96 -6.82 -0.97
C VAL A 30 4.02 -5.94 0.28
N CYS A 31 4.28 -4.64 0.06
CA CYS A 31 4.22 -3.62 1.09
C CYS A 31 3.16 -2.57 0.69
N VAL A 32 2.23 -2.26 1.59
CA VAL A 32 1.12 -1.33 1.35
C VAL A 32 1.20 -0.20 2.35
N VAL A 33 1.22 1.04 1.84
CA VAL A 33 1.14 2.25 2.67
C VAL A 33 -0.26 2.82 2.56
N LEU A 34 -0.99 2.84 3.68
CA LEU A 34 -2.34 3.37 3.77
C LEU A 34 -2.31 4.77 4.37
N LEU A 35 -3.01 5.70 3.74
CA LEU A 35 -3.14 7.09 4.21
C LEU A 35 -4.13 7.27 5.38
N SER A 36 -4.96 6.25 5.63
CA SER A 36 -5.84 6.18 6.79
C SER A 36 -6.01 4.71 7.17
N SER A 37 -6.29 4.43 8.44
CA SER A 37 -6.54 3.07 8.92
C SER A 37 -7.77 2.42 8.28
N GLY A 38 -8.69 3.23 7.74
CA GLY A 38 -9.78 2.87 6.83
C GLY A 38 -10.47 1.53 7.12
N GLY A 39 -11.54 1.54 7.92
CA GLY A 39 -12.58 0.50 7.94
C GLY A 39 -12.14 -0.97 8.01
N GLY A 40 -10.98 -1.29 8.59
CA GLY A 40 -10.46 -2.66 8.68
C GLY A 40 -9.73 -3.17 7.42
N LEU A 41 -9.45 -2.33 6.43
CA LEU A 41 -8.66 -2.69 5.25
C LEU A 41 -7.23 -3.09 5.64
N ALA A 42 -6.60 -2.38 6.58
CA ALA A 42 -5.25 -2.72 7.06
C ALA A 42 -5.15 -4.15 7.58
N THR A 43 -6.11 -4.56 8.42
CA THR A 43 -6.19 -5.91 8.98
C THR A 43 -6.39 -6.97 7.89
N ARG A 44 -7.28 -6.69 6.91
CA ARG A 44 -7.52 -7.61 5.79
C ARG A 44 -6.29 -7.78 4.91
N LEU A 45 -5.52 -6.72 4.69
CA LEU A 45 -4.27 -6.76 3.92
C LEU A 45 -3.15 -7.50 4.67
N GLN A 46 -3.05 -7.34 5.98
CA GLN A 46 -2.12 -8.12 6.80
C GLN A 46 -2.47 -9.61 6.79
N ALA A 47 -3.76 -9.95 6.85
CA ALA A 47 -4.23 -11.35 6.82
C ALA A 47 -3.86 -12.08 5.52
N VAL A 48 -3.73 -11.37 4.39
CA VAL A 48 -3.28 -11.95 3.12
C VAL A 48 -1.76 -11.93 2.95
N GLY A 49 -0.99 -11.56 3.99
CA GLY A 49 0.47 -11.64 4.00
C GLY A 49 1.21 -10.38 3.54
N ALA A 50 0.52 -9.25 3.38
CA ALA A 50 1.19 -7.98 3.06
C ALA A 50 1.74 -7.29 4.32
N THR A 51 2.87 -6.61 4.17
CA THR A 51 3.32 -5.63 5.17
C THR A 51 2.52 -4.35 5.00
N VAL A 52 1.89 -3.86 6.06
CA VAL A 52 1.03 -2.66 5.99
C VAL A 52 1.53 -1.58 6.93
N CYS A 53 1.73 -0.38 6.41
CA CYS A 53 2.05 0.82 7.17
C CYS A 53 0.92 1.83 7.03
N VAL A 54 0.31 2.23 8.15
CA VAL A 54 -0.68 3.31 8.15
C VAL A 54 0.01 4.61 8.50
N VAL A 55 -0.05 5.56 7.58
CA VAL A 55 0.56 6.88 7.71
C VAL A 55 -0.60 7.87 7.74
N ASN A 56 -1.03 8.25 8.94
CA ASN A 56 -2.21 9.09 9.19
C ASN A 56 -2.12 10.52 8.59
N GLU A 57 -1.07 10.82 7.82
CA GLU A 57 -0.84 12.11 7.14
C GLU A 57 -0.32 11.93 5.71
N ARG A 58 -0.97 12.61 4.75
CA ARG A 58 -0.62 12.59 3.31
C ARG A 58 0.81 13.01 3.00
N SER A 59 1.34 13.98 3.73
CA SER A 59 2.68 14.52 3.51
C SER A 59 3.79 13.50 3.77
N ALA A 60 3.62 12.67 4.80
CA ALA A 60 4.61 11.66 5.17
C ALA A 60 4.70 10.52 4.13
N VAL A 61 3.60 10.17 3.46
CA VAL A 61 3.62 9.15 2.38
C VAL A 61 4.35 9.65 1.14
N ARG A 62 4.13 10.90 0.71
CA ARG A 62 4.86 11.47 -0.43
C ARG A 62 6.37 11.44 -0.18
N VAL A 63 6.83 11.87 0.99
CA VAL A 63 8.26 11.88 1.35
C VAL A 63 8.85 10.47 1.41
N LEU A 64 8.16 9.52 2.07
CA LEU A 64 8.66 8.16 2.24
C LEU A 64 8.72 7.39 0.91
N VAL A 65 7.70 7.55 0.07
CA VAL A 65 7.66 6.94 -1.27
C VAL A 65 8.73 7.57 -2.15
N THR A 66 8.87 8.90 -2.19
CA THR A 66 9.93 9.56 -2.97
C THR A 66 11.32 9.08 -2.55
N PHE A 67 11.58 8.95 -1.25
CA PHE A 67 12.86 8.45 -0.75
C PHE A 67 13.13 7.01 -1.18
N HIS A 68 12.14 6.11 -1.05
CA HIS A 68 12.30 4.72 -1.47
C HIS A 68 12.40 4.53 -2.98
N VAL A 69 11.65 5.30 -3.78
CA VAL A 69 11.78 5.33 -5.26
C VAL A 69 13.19 5.79 -5.64
N ALA A 70 13.67 6.90 -5.06
CA ALA A 70 14.99 7.45 -5.36
C ALA A 70 16.10 6.43 -5.06
N LYS A 71 15.97 5.66 -3.98
CA LYS A 71 16.90 4.59 -3.63
C LYS A 71 16.90 3.41 -4.61
N ILE A 72 15.76 3.14 -5.26
CA ILE A 72 15.64 2.09 -6.28
C ILE A 72 16.18 2.57 -7.64
N ILE A 73 16.01 3.85 -7.98
CA ILE A 73 16.47 4.42 -9.26
C ILE A 73 17.97 4.76 -9.24
N GLY A 74 18.52 5.12 -8.09
CA GLY A 74 19.93 5.49 -7.93
C GLY A 74 20.91 4.30 -7.84
N ASN A 75 20.46 3.07 -8.05
CA ASN A 75 21.24 1.84 -8.04
C ASN A 75 20.95 1.03 -9.31
#